data_AF-A0A2N2IIA2-F1
#
_entry.id   AF-A0A2N2IIA2-F1
#
_cell.length_a   1.000
_cell.length_b   1.000
_cell.length_c   1.000
_cell.angle_alpha   90.00
_cell.angle_beta   90.00
_cell.angle_gamma   90.00
#
_symmetry.space_group_name_H-M   'P 1'
#
loop_
_entity.id
_entity.type
_entity.pdbx_description
1 polymer ?
#
loop_
_entity_poly.entity_id
_entity_poly.type
_entity_poly.pdbx_seq_one_letter_code
_entity_poly.pdbx_strand_id
1 'polypeptide(L)'
;HPAQALLDYPLAFGVLGVTGFFKNRPLWLGITLGGVLRFFCHVLSGVVFFGSFAPEGTNVWVYSAVYNGSFMAPTLVVCGVLAYLIWPRLRRVGAEG
;
A
#
# COMPACT_ATOMS: atom_id res chain seq x y z
N HIS A 1 19.70 8.87 1.65
CA HIS A 1 18.69 9.82 1.13
C HIS A 1 17.51 9.95 2.12
N PRO A 2 17.36 11.06 2.88
CA PRO A 2 16.27 11.19 3.86
C PRO A 2 14.86 11.12 3.26
N ALA A 3 14.66 11.70 2.08
CA ALA A 3 13.38 11.63 1.37
C ALA A 3 13.00 10.20 0.95
N GLN A 4 13.99 9.36 0.61
CA GLN A 4 13.76 7.93 0.35
C GLN A 4 13.24 7.23 1.60
N ALA A 5 13.90 7.44 2.75
CA ALA A 5 13.46 6.86 4.01
C ALA A 5 12.03 7.31 4.38
N LEU A 6 11.68 8.56 4.08
CA LEU A 6 10.32 9.06 4.27
C LEU A 6 9.31 8.30 3.39
N LEU A 7 9.61 8.13 2.10
CA LEU A 7 8.73 7.43 1.16
C LEU A 7 8.61 5.94 1.46
N ASP A 8 9.69 5.28 1.88
CA ASP A 8 9.73 3.83 2.10
C ASP A 8 9.11 3.40 3.43
N TYR A 9 9.12 4.26 4.46
CA TYR A 9 8.58 3.92 5.78
C TYR A 9 7.47 4.87 6.25
N PRO A 10 7.74 6.05 6.86
CA PRO A 10 6.71 6.78 7.58
C PRO A 10 5.55 7.21 6.68
N LEU A 11 5.83 7.65 5.45
CA LEU A 11 4.76 8.03 4.52
C LEU A 11 4.01 6.80 3.99
N ALA A 12 4.73 5.77 3.51
CA ALA A 12 4.12 4.54 2.98
C ALA A 12 3.19 3.85 4.00
N PHE A 13 3.55 3.84 5.28
CA PHE A 13 2.69 3.29 6.32
C PHE A 13 1.68 4.31 6.85
N GLY A 14 2.02 5.59 6.87
CA GLY A 14 1.13 6.68 7.32
C GLY A 14 -0.10 6.85 6.43
N VAL A 15 0.04 6.69 5.11
CA VAL A 15 -1.10 6.80 4.17
C VAL A 15 -2.17 5.72 4.38
N LEU A 16 -1.85 4.61 5.07
CA LEU A 16 -2.85 3.62 5.47
C LEU A 16 -3.87 4.19 6.46
N GLY A 17 -3.54 5.26 7.19
CA GLY A 17 -4.48 5.96 8.07
C GLY A 17 -5.65 6.60 7.31
N VAL A 18 -5.47 6.95 6.03
CA VAL A 18 -6.53 7.52 5.18
C VAL A 18 -7.73 6.56 5.04
N THR A 19 -7.48 5.25 5.16
CA THR A 19 -8.54 4.23 5.09
C THR A 19 -9.59 4.39 6.20
N GLY A 20 -9.23 4.98 7.34
CA GLY A 20 -10.13 5.24 8.47
C GLY A 20 -11.24 6.24 8.14
N PHE A 21 -11.03 7.16 7.19
CA PHE A 21 -12.08 8.08 6.72
C PHE A 21 -13.23 7.36 6.00
N PHE A 22 -13.04 6.11 5.59
CA PHE A 22 -14.01 5.30 4.87
C PHE A 22 -14.69 4.25 5.76
N LYS A 23 -14.69 4.42 7.10
CA LYS A 23 -15.25 3.46 8.07
C LYS A 23 -16.71 3.06 7.84
N ASN A 24 -17.51 3.91 7.20
CA ASN A 24 -18.92 3.66 6.87
C ASN A 24 -19.14 3.18 5.43
N ARG A 25 -18.05 2.85 4.71
CA ARG A 25 -18.08 2.32 3.35
C ARG A 25 -17.70 0.84 3.35
N PRO A 26 -17.91 0.11 2.24
CA PRO A 26 -17.47 -1.27 2.15
C PRO A 26 -15.98 -1.43 2.47
N LEU A 27 -15.64 -2.46 3.25
CA LEU A 27 -14.28 -2.71 3.74
C LEU A 27 -13.24 -2.73 2.62
N TRP A 28 -13.56 -3.35 1.48
CA TRP A 28 -12.68 -3.41 0.32
C TRP A 28 -12.23 -2.02 -0.16
N LEU A 29 -13.07 -0.99 -0.07
CA LEU A 29 -12.72 0.34 -0.57
C LEU A 29 -11.56 0.95 0.22
N GLY A 30 -11.61 0.84 1.55
CA GLY A 30 -10.52 1.31 2.42
C GLY A 30 -9.23 0.53 2.15
N ILE A 31 -9.33 -0.80 2.07
CA ILE A 31 -8.17 -1.68 1.82
C ILE A 31 -7.52 -1.36 0.48
N THR A 32 -8.30 -1.27 -0.60
CA THR A 32 -7.80 -0.95 -1.93
C THR A 32 -7.19 0.46 -1.97
N LEU A 33 -7.85 1.47 -1.39
CA LEU A 33 -7.32 2.84 -1.37
C LEU A 33 -6.00 2.93 -0.62
N GLY A 34 -5.91 2.31 0.57
CA GLY A 34 -4.66 2.28 1.34
C GLY A 34 -3.52 1.58 0.60
N GLY A 35 -3.83 0.44 -0.04
CA GLY A 35 -2.87 -0.29 -0.87
C GLY A 35 -2.35 0.54 -2.05
N VAL A 36 -3.24 1.23 -2.76
CA VAL A 36 -2.89 2.08 -3.91
C VAL A 36 -2.05 3.29 -3.47
N LEU A 37 -2.43 3.99 -2.40
CA LEU A 37 -1.64 5.12 -1.90
C LEU A 37 -0.23 4.69 -1.48
N ARG A 38 -0.13 3.58 -0.74
CA ARG A 38 1.16 3.00 -0.37
C ARG A 38 1.97 2.60 -1.61
N PHE A 39 1.32 2.07 -2.65
CA PHE A 39 1.98 1.69 -3.90
C PHE A 39 2.58 2.90 -4.59
N PHE A 40 1.87 4.03 -4.63
CA PHE A 40 2.42 5.28 -5.16
C PHE A 40 3.67 5.75 -4.39
N CYS A 41 3.70 5.64 -3.06
CA CYS A 41 4.90 5.97 -2.27
C CYS A 41 6.12 5.15 -2.73
N HIS A 42 5.95 3.84 -2.89
CA HIS A 42 7.03 2.95 -3.28
C HIS A 42 7.43 3.09 -4.76
N VAL A 43 6.48 3.39 -5.66
CA VAL A 43 6.80 3.70 -7.07
C VAL A 43 7.60 5.00 -7.16
N LEU A 44 7.20 6.05 -6.43
CA LEU A 44 7.96 7.30 -6.40
C LEU A 44 9.37 7.09 -5.82
N SER A 45 9.48 6.32 -4.73
CA SER A 45 10.78 5.96 -4.17
C SER A 45 11.64 5.19 -5.18
N GLY A 46 11.05 4.21 -5.87
CA GLY A 46 11.74 3.41 -6.87
C GLY A 46 12.21 4.23 -8.08
N VAL A 47 11.40 5.16 -8.56
CA VAL A 47 11.78 6.05 -9.67
C VAL A 47 12.89 7.00 -9.28
N VAL A 48 12.81 7.62 -8.10
CA VAL A 48 13.76 8.66 -7.68
C VAL A 48 15.07 8.08 -7.17
N PHE A 49 15.05 6.93 -6.48
CA PHE A 49 16.22 6.40 -5.76
C PHE A 49 16.72 5.05 -6.28
N PHE A 50 15.88 4.27 -6.99
CA PHE A 50 16.23 2.93 -7.46
C PHE A 50 16.19 2.81 -8.99
N GLY A 51 16.15 3.93 -9.72
CA GLY A 51 16.12 3.92 -11.18
C GLY A 51 17.37 3.30 -11.82
N SER A 52 18.50 3.30 -11.12
CA SER A 52 19.75 2.65 -11.58
C SER A 52 19.67 1.12 -11.66
N PHE A 53 18.66 0.50 -11.02
CA PHE A 53 18.42 -0.93 -11.13
C PHE A 53 17.55 -1.29 -12.35
N ALA A 54 16.98 -0.30 -13.05
CA ALA A 54 16.24 -0.55 -14.27
C ALA A 54 17.20 -1.06 -15.36
N PRO A 55 16.88 -2.18 -16.05
CA PRO A 55 17.69 -2.67 -17.16
C PRO A 55 17.82 -1.61 -18.26
N GLU A 56 18.96 -1.62 -18.98
CA GLU A 56 19.21 -0.68 -20.08
C GLU A 56 18.04 -0.66 -21.08
N GLY A 57 17.61 0.55 -21.46
CA GLY A 57 16.47 0.75 -22.36
C GLY A 57 15.09 0.61 -21.71
N THR A 58 14.99 0.27 -20.42
CA THR A 58 13.69 0.16 -19.73
C THR A 58 13.24 1.51 -19.18
N ASN A 59 11.96 1.86 -19.37
CA ASN A 59 11.37 3.03 -18.72
C ASN A 59 11.34 2.83 -17.20
N VAL A 60 11.99 3.72 -16.45
CA VAL A 60 12.13 3.63 -14.98
C VAL A 60 10.78 3.60 -14.25
N TRP A 61 9.75 4.29 -14.75
CA TRP A 61 8.40 4.24 -14.18
C TRP A 61 7.78 2.86 -14.33
N VAL A 62 7.94 2.24 -15.49
CA VAL A 62 7.44 0.88 -15.75
C VAL A 62 8.19 -0.13 -14.89
N TYR A 63 9.52 -0.04 -14.84
CA TYR A 63 10.34 -0.90 -13.99
C TYR A 63 9.91 -0.80 -12.52
N SER A 64 9.81 0.43 -12.00
CA SER A 64 9.42 0.65 -10.61
C SER A 64 7.99 0.19 -10.31
N ALA A 65 7.05 0.44 -11.21
CA ALA A 65 5.66 0.00 -11.04
C ALA A 65 5.54 -1.53 -11.04
N VAL A 66 6.22 -2.22 -11.95
CA VAL A 66 6.21 -3.69 -12.03
C VAL A 66 6.92 -4.30 -10.81
N TYR A 67 8.10 -3.78 -10.47
CA TYR A 67 8.87 -4.25 -9.32
C TYR A 67 8.07 -4.13 -8.03
N ASN A 68 7.56 -2.94 -7.72
CA ASN A 68 6.75 -2.71 -6.52
C ASN A 68 5.42 -3.48 -6.57
N GLY A 69 4.80 -3.54 -7.75
CA GLY A 69 3.51 -4.20 -7.94
C GLY A 69 3.60 -5.70 -7.68
N SER A 70 4.73 -6.33 -8.04
CA SER A 70 4.94 -7.77 -7.93
C SER A 70 4.77 -8.31 -6.51
N PHE A 71 5.14 -7.54 -5.47
CA PHE A 71 4.97 -7.94 -4.07
C PHE A 71 3.81 -7.21 -3.38
N MET A 72 3.45 -6.01 -3.82
CA MET A 72 2.35 -5.26 -3.21
C MET A 72 0.97 -5.77 -3.61
N ALA A 73 0.78 -6.19 -4.86
CA ALA A 73 -0.48 -6.79 -5.28
C ALA A 73 -0.83 -8.06 -4.48
N PRO A 74 0.06 -9.08 -4.35
CA PRO A 74 -0.24 -10.23 -3.52
C PRO A 74 -0.40 -9.87 -2.04
N THR A 75 0.38 -8.91 -1.52
CA THR A 75 0.20 -8.40 -0.15
C THR A 75 -1.21 -7.82 0.05
N LEU A 76 -1.69 -7.00 -0.89
CA LEU A 76 -3.03 -6.41 -0.84
C LEU A 76 -4.12 -7.49 -0.84
N VAL A 77 -3.96 -8.53 -1.67
CA VAL A 77 -4.89 -9.67 -1.71
C VAL A 77 -4.90 -10.40 -0.38
N VAL A 78 -3.73 -10.77 0.16
CA VAL A 78 -3.64 -11.49 1.45
C VAL A 78 -4.23 -10.65 2.58
N CYS A 79 -3.84 -9.38 2.70
CA CYS A 79 -4.39 -8.48 3.70
C CYS A 79 -5.92 -8.30 3.55
N GLY A 80 -6.41 -8.21 2.30
CA GLY A 80 -7.84 -8.16 2.00
C GLY A 80 -8.58 -9.38 2.53
N VAL A 81 -8.12 -10.58 2.17
CA VAL A 81 -8.70 -11.84 2.62
C VAL A 81 -8.70 -11.91 4.15
N LEU A 82 -7.56 -11.65 4.79
CA LEU A 82 -7.45 -11.68 6.25
C LEU A 82 -8.38 -10.66 6.92
N ALA A 83 -8.47 -9.44 6.39
CA ALA A 83 -9.38 -8.43 6.92
C ALA A 83 -10.83 -8.91 6.87
N TYR A 84 -11.28 -9.50 5.76
CA TYR A 84 -12.63 -10.05 5.65
C TYR A 84 -12.89 -11.23 6.58
N LEU A 85 -11.90 -12.09 6.83
CA LEU A 85 -12.01 -13.21 7.78
C LEU A 85 -12.14 -12.73 9.24
N ILE A 86 -11.44 -11.65 9.60
CA ILE A 86 -11.41 -11.12 10.98
C ILE A 86 -12.55 -10.12 11.21
N TRP A 87 -13.06 -9.45 10.17
CA TRP A 87 -14.07 -8.39 10.25
C TRP A 87 -15.29 -8.71 11.13
N PRO A 88 -15.91 -9.91 11.05
CA PRO A 88 -17.05 -10.24 11.89
C PRO A 88 -16.72 -10.31 13.38
N ARG A 89 -15.48 -10.68 13.75
CA ARG A 89 -15.00 -10.73 15.14
C ARG A 89 -14.68 -9.33 15.65
N LEU A 90 -13.97 -8.53 14.85
CA LEU A 90 -13.64 -7.14 15.17
C LEU A 90 -14.88 -6.29 15.43
N ARG A 91 -15.95 -6.47 14.63
CA ARG A 91 -17.20 -5.73 14.81
C ARG A 91 -17.96 -6.05 16.10
N ARG A 92 -17.73 -7.23 16.70
CA ARG A 92 -18.36 -7.58 18.00
C ARG A 92 -17.66 -6.87 19.14
N VAL A 93 -16.33 -6.90 19.16
CA VAL A 93 -15.52 -6.21 20.17
C VAL A 93 -15.80 -4.70 20.17
N GLY A 94 -15.97 -4.09 18.99
CA GLY A 94 -16.28 -2.66 18.89
C GLY A 94 -17.74 -2.29 19.21
N ALA A 95 -18.65 -3.25 19.36
CA ALA A 95 -20.05 -3.02 19.71
C ALA A 95 -20.32 -3.22 21.22
N GLU A 96 -19.35 -3.80 21.95
CA GLU A 96 -19.40 -4.07 23.39
C GLU A 96 -18.73 -2.97 24.24
N GLY A 97 -18.23 -1.90 23.61
CA GLY A 97 -17.54 -0.77 24.26
C GLY A 97 -18.25 0.56 24.10
#